data_AF-A0A8J5RQR0-F1
#
_entry.id   AF-A0A8J5RQR0-F1
#
_cell.length_a   1.000
_cell.length_b   1.000
_cell.length_c   1.000
_cell.angle_alpha   90.00
_cell.angle_beta   90.00
_cell.angle_gamma   90.00
#
_symmetry.space_group_name_H-M   'P 1'
#
loop_
_entity.id
_entity.type
_entity.pdbx_description
1 polymer ?
#
loop_
_entity_poly.entity_id
_entity_poly.type
_entity_poly.pdbx_seq_one_letter_code
_entity_poly.pdbx_strand_id
1 'polypeptide(L)'
;MHFLVNHSKRELHNYLITKLYRDDLLVDMLREPEEITIKRRQIRDALKVLQQAYKTLDEIPLEADTVERGYSLDSDATGLPRSHGLSSSFHDGSSPYSTPKQTRSRKSSHSGEQLPFNPDASGNGF
;
A
#
# COMPACT_ATOMS: atom_id res chain seq x y z
N MET A 1 -12.19 -16.22 -44.19
CA MET A 1 -12.67 -16.01 -42.80
C MET A 1 -13.64 -17.10 -42.30
N HIS A 2 -14.60 -17.59 -43.10
CA HIS A 2 -15.61 -18.55 -42.61
C HIS A 2 -15.07 -19.91 -42.14
N PHE A 3 -14.11 -20.49 -42.87
CA PHE A 3 -13.64 -21.86 -42.58
C PHE A 3 -12.65 -21.97 -41.42
N LEU A 4 -11.85 -20.93 -41.16
CA LEU A 4 -10.86 -20.96 -40.09
C LEU A 4 -11.31 -20.08 -38.92
N VAL A 5 -11.44 -18.78 -39.14
CA VAL A 5 -11.73 -17.82 -38.05
C VAL A 5 -13.07 -18.12 -37.38
N ASN A 6 -14.15 -18.30 -38.14
CA ASN A 6 -15.47 -18.57 -37.55
C ASN A 6 -15.59 -19.99 -36.99
N HIS A 7 -14.92 -20.96 -37.61
CA HIS A 7 -14.88 -22.33 -37.11
C HIS A 7 -14.11 -22.41 -35.80
N SER A 8 -12.87 -21.89 -35.76
CA SER A 8 -12.06 -21.82 -34.55
C SER A 8 -12.75 -21.05 -33.43
N LYS A 9 -13.46 -19.94 -33.73
CA LYS A 9 -14.24 -19.22 -32.72
C LYS A 9 -15.27 -20.13 -32.04
N ARG A 10 -16.02 -20.93 -32.79
CA ARG A 10 -17.05 -21.82 -32.22
C ARG A 10 -16.45 -23.05 -31.54
N GLU A 11 -15.55 -23.74 -32.23
CA GLU A 11 -15.03 -25.02 -31.77
C GLU A 11 -14.07 -24.86 -30.60
N LEU A 12 -13.34 -23.75 -30.49
CA LEU A 12 -12.40 -23.56 -29.38
C LEU A 12 -13.12 -23.50 -28.04
N HIS A 13 -14.27 -22.81 -27.94
CA HIS A 13 -15.03 -22.77 -26.69
C HIS A 13 -15.50 -24.16 -26.25
N ASN A 14 -16.11 -24.92 -27.17
CA ASN A 14 -16.57 -26.28 -26.90
C ASN A 14 -15.41 -27.21 -26.54
N TYR A 15 -14.29 -27.07 -27.24
CA TYR A 15 -13.07 -27.83 -26.97
C TYR A 15 -12.50 -27.52 -25.59
N LEU A 16 -12.38 -26.23 -25.22
CA LEU A 16 -11.84 -25.83 -23.92
C LEU A 16 -12.72 -26.34 -22.77
N ILE A 17 -14.05 -26.27 -22.89
CA ILE A 17 -14.97 -26.80 -21.88
C ILE A 17 -14.78 -28.32 -21.74
N THR A 18 -14.81 -29.06 -22.84
CA THR A 18 -14.70 -30.53 -22.81
C THR A 18 -13.33 -31.04 -22.35
N LYS A 19 -12.27 -30.25 -22.53
CA LYS A 19 -10.90 -30.63 -22.16
C LYS A 19 -10.48 -30.15 -20.78
N LEU A 20 -10.86 -28.93 -20.39
CA LEU A 20 -10.35 -28.28 -19.18
C LEU A 20 -11.31 -28.37 -18.00
N TYR A 21 -12.62 -28.49 -18.23
CA TYR A 21 -13.63 -28.56 -17.16
C TYR A 21 -13.86 -30.00 -16.72
N ARG A 22 -12.82 -30.59 -16.13
CA ARG A 22 -12.84 -31.96 -15.61
C ARG A 22 -12.27 -31.99 -14.20
N ASP A 23 -12.98 -32.65 -13.29
CA ASP A 23 -12.65 -32.63 -11.85
C ASP A 23 -11.22 -33.12 -11.54
N ASP A 24 -10.73 -34.07 -12.33
CA ASP A 24 -9.37 -34.62 -12.22
C ASP A 24 -8.28 -33.59 -12.59
N LEU A 25 -8.60 -32.63 -13.44
CA LEU A 25 -7.64 -31.64 -13.95
C LEU A 25 -7.74 -30.30 -13.21
N LEU A 26 -8.92 -29.97 -12.64
CA LEU A 26 -9.16 -28.70 -11.98
C LEU A 26 -8.20 -28.46 -10.81
N VAL A 27 -7.89 -29.49 -10.03
CA VAL A 27 -6.98 -29.37 -8.87
C VAL A 27 -5.59 -28.91 -9.31
N ASP A 28 -5.07 -29.49 -10.38
CA ASP A 28 -3.72 -29.19 -10.87
C ASP A 28 -3.67 -27.88 -11.66
N MET A 29 -4.67 -27.62 -12.51
CA MET A 29 -4.73 -26.39 -13.32
C MET A 29 -5.01 -25.14 -12.49
N LEU A 30 -5.81 -25.26 -11.43
CA LEU A 30 -6.14 -24.15 -10.54
C LEU A 30 -5.23 -24.12 -9.30
N ARG A 31 -4.21 -24.97 -9.26
CA ARG A 31 -3.20 -24.92 -8.21
C ARG A 31 -2.46 -23.60 -8.29
N GLU A 32 -2.49 -22.86 -7.20
CA GLU A 32 -1.77 -21.60 -7.12
C GLU A 32 -0.25 -21.85 -7.06
N PRO A 33 0.54 -20.97 -7.71
CA PRO A 33 1.98 -20.95 -7.53
C PRO A 33 2.36 -20.71 -6.07
N GLU A 34 3.42 -21.38 -5.62
CA GLU A 34 3.87 -21.34 -4.22
C GLU A 34 4.23 -19.93 -3.76
N GLU A 35 4.81 -19.12 -4.66
CA GLU A 35 5.19 -17.74 -4.38
C GLU A 35 3.97 -16.87 -4.06
N ILE A 36 2.82 -17.15 -4.70
CA ILE A 36 1.57 -16.44 -4.46
C ILE A 36 0.99 -16.85 -3.10
N THR A 37 1.01 -18.16 -2.80
CA THR A 37 0.56 -18.70 -1.51
C THR A 37 1.34 -18.10 -0.35
N ILE A 38 2.68 -18.08 -0.45
CA ILE A 38 3.57 -17.51 0.58
C ILE A 38 3.30 -16.01 0.75
N LYS A 39 3.28 -15.24 -0.34
CA LYS A 39 3.01 -13.80 -0.28
C LYS A 39 1.65 -13.51 0.36
N ARG A 40 0.62 -14.26 0.00
CA ARG A 40 -0.72 -14.11 0.58
C ARG A 40 -0.72 -14.38 2.08
N ARG A 41 -0.01 -15.42 2.53
CA ARG A 41 0.14 -15.72 3.95
C ARG A 41 0.81 -14.56 4.69
N GLN A 42 1.95 -14.08 4.19
CA GLN A 42 2.68 -12.96 4.78
C GLN A 42 1.83 -11.69 4.88
N ILE A 43 1.09 -11.34 3.83
CA ILE A 43 0.23 -10.16 3.82
C ILE A 43 -0.92 -10.31 4.83
N ARG A 44 -1.55 -11.49 4.92
CA ARG A 44 -2.60 -11.75 5.91
C ARG A 44 -2.08 -11.63 7.33
N ASP A 45 -0.87 -12.10 7.60
CA ASP A 45 -0.26 -12.01 8.93
C ASP A 45 0.10 -10.56 9.27
N ALA A 46 0.69 -9.82 8.34
CA ALA A 46 0.95 -8.39 8.51
C ALA A 46 -0.33 -7.59 8.74
N LEU A 47 -1.40 -7.89 8.00
CA LEU A 47 -2.72 -7.26 8.17
C LEU A 47 -3.25 -7.49 9.59
N LYS A 48 -3.19 -8.71 10.12
CA LYS A 48 -3.62 -8.99 11.51
C LYS A 48 -2.85 -8.15 12.53
N VAL A 49 -1.53 -8.03 12.36
CA VAL A 49 -0.68 -7.21 13.25
C VAL A 49 -1.09 -5.74 13.17
N LEU A 50 -1.28 -5.20 11.96
CA LEU A 50 -1.70 -3.81 11.78
C LEU A 50 -3.09 -3.54 12.36
N GLN A 51 -4.04 -4.46 12.20
CA GLN A 51 -5.36 -4.35 12.82
C GLN A 51 -5.29 -4.38 14.35
N GLN A 52 -4.42 -5.22 14.92
CA GLN A 52 -4.21 -5.24 16.36
C GLN A 52 -3.58 -3.93 16.84
N ALA A 53 -2.56 -3.43 16.14
CA ALA A 53 -1.94 -2.16 16.47
C ALA A 53 -2.95 -1.00 16.41
N TYR A 54 -3.83 -1.00 15.42
CA TYR A 54 -4.91 -0.02 15.32
C TYR A 54 -5.84 -0.05 16.53
N LYS A 55 -6.31 -1.24 16.95
CA LYS A 55 -7.13 -1.38 18.16
C LYS A 55 -6.41 -0.88 19.40
N THR A 56 -5.13 -1.22 19.55
CA THR A 56 -4.32 -0.75 20.67
C THR A 56 -4.16 0.76 20.69
N LEU A 57 -4.10 1.44 19.55
CA LEU A 57 -4.07 2.91 19.48
C LEU A 57 -5.43 3.53 19.83
N ASP A 58 -6.53 2.94 19.38
CA ASP A 58 -7.89 3.41 19.66
C ASP A 58 -8.27 3.28 21.15
N GLU A 59 -7.68 2.29 21.83
CA GLU A 59 -7.84 2.07 23.27
C GLU A 59 -7.06 3.06 24.15
N ILE A 60 -6.17 3.91 23.59
CA ILE A 60 -5.43 4.92 24.37
C ILE A 60 -6.37 6.10 24.67
N PRO A 61 -6.77 6.31 25.93
CA PRO A 61 -7.59 7.45 26.30
C PRO A 61 -6.82 8.74 26.03
N LEU A 62 -7.50 9.76 25.49
CA LEU A 62 -7.04 11.14 25.28
C LEU A 62 -6.64 11.87 26.59
N GLU A 63 -6.34 11.16 27.69
CA GLU A 63 -5.92 11.75 28.98
C GLU A 63 -4.54 12.44 28.90
N ALA A 64 -3.87 12.43 27.74
CA ALA A 64 -2.76 13.32 27.46
C ALA A 64 -3.22 14.79 27.25
N ASP A 65 -4.47 15.04 26.87
CA ASP A 65 -5.03 16.40 26.72
C ASP A 65 -5.31 17.06 28.08
N THR A 66 -5.39 16.30 29.18
CA THR A 66 -5.57 16.87 30.53
C THR A 66 -4.25 17.29 31.19
N VAL A 67 -3.10 16.94 30.62
CA VAL A 67 -1.78 17.42 31.07
C VAL A 67 -1.45 18.82 30.53
N GLU A 68 -2.27 19.35 29.62
CA GLU A 68 -2.22 20.78 29.23
C GLU A 68 -2.70 21.71 30.36
N ARG A 69 -3.29 21.18 31.44
CA ARG A 69 -3.71 21.95 32.62
C ARG A 69 -2.79 21.77 33.82
N GLY A 70 -1.47 21.89 33.60
CA GLY A 70 -0.49 21.79 34.69
C GLY A 70 0.84 22.51 34.48
N TYR A 71 1.14 23.04 33.28
CA TYR A 71 2.34 23.85 33.07
C TYR A 71 1.99 25.35 33.16
N SER A 72 1.75 25.84 34.38
CA SER A 72 1.95 27.26 34.63
C SER A 72 3.45 27.53 34.53
N LEU A 73 3.89 27.90 33.33
CA LEU A 73 5.03 28.79 33.14
C LEU A 73 4.77 30.02 33.99
N ASP A 74 5.75 30.39 34.81
CA ASP A 74 5.76 31.47 35.79
C ASP A 74 5.13 31.13 37.15
N SER A 75 6.00 30.89 38.13
CA SER A 75 6.26 31.96 39.10
C SER A 75 7.46 31.65 39.99
N ASP A 76 8.42 32.55 39.95
CA ASP A 76 9.47 32.70 40.94
C ASP A 76 9.00 33.64 42.08
N ALA A 77 9.07 33.18 43.33
CA ALA A 77 9.66 33.98 44.41
C ALA A 77 11.00 33.37 44.95
N THR A 78 11.35 32.13 44.54
CA THR A 78 12.76 31.72 44.27
C THR A 78 12.92 30.76 43.02
N GLY A 79 11.93 30.74 42.13
CA GLY A 79 11.78 30.01 40.85
C GLY A 79 12.56 30.49 39.61
N LEU A 80 13.89 30.53 39.67
CA LEU A 80 14.72 30.63 38.46
C LEU A 80 14.78 29.26 37.77
N PRO A 81 14.75 29.17 36.42
CA PRO A 81 15.00 27.92 35.73
C PRO A 81 16.43 27.46 35.98
N ARG A 82 16.58 26.21 36.41
CA ARG A 82 17.87 25.63 36.85
C ARG A 82 18.83 25.51 35.66
N SER A 83 19.76 26.46 35.54
CA SER A 83 20.86 26.41 34.59
C SER A 83 21.90 25.38 35.07
N HIS A 84 21.71 24.10 34.74
CA HIS A 84 22.85 23.18 34.68
C HIS A 84 23.59 23.41 33.37
N GLY A 85 24.49 24.38 33.42
CA GLY A 85 25.46 24.64 32.38
C GLY A 85 26.54 23.57 32.31
N LEU A 86 27.20 23.60 31.15
CA LEU A 86 28.54 23.10 30.81
C LEU A 86 28.65 21.58 30.59
N SER A 87 28.84 21.14 29.35
CA SER A 87 30.14 21.19 28.67
C SER A 87 30.13 20.30 27.41
N SER A 88 30.59 20.91 26.31
CA SER A 88 31.29 20.35 25.14
C SER A 88 31.45 18.82 24.99
N SER A 89 31.10 18.30 23.80
CA SER A 89 32.07 17.62 22.95
C SER A 89 31.46 17.33 21.57
N PHE A 90 32.15 17.75 20.53
CA PHE A 90 31.89 17.36 19.15
C PHE A 90 32.10 15.86 19.01
N HIS A 91 31.13 15.16 18.44
CA HIS A 91 31.36 13.84 17.83
C HIS A 91 30.87 13.93 16.40
N ASP A 92 31.83 14.18 15.52
CA ASP A 92 31.76 13.91 14.09
C ASP A 92 31.67 12.39 13.91
N GLY A 93 30.44 11.88 13.88
CA GLY A 93 30.14 10.47 13.62
C GLY A 93 29.83 10.28 12.15
N SER A 94 30.88 10.07 11.34
CA SER A 94 30.74 9.62 9.95
C SER A 94 30.02 8.27 9.92
N SER A 95 28.74 8.29 9.53
CA SER A 95 27.93 7.09 9.29
C SER A 95 28.29 6.50 7.92
N PRO A 96 28.73 5.24 7.81
CA PRO A 96 29.07 4.61 6.53
C PRO A 96 27.87 4.15 5.69
N TYR A 97 26.64 4.51 6.07
CA TYR A 97 25.43 4.21 5.30
C TYR A 97 24.81 5.49 4.70
N SER A 98 25.51 6.08 3.72
CA SER A 98 24.88 7.03 2.79
C SER A 98 24.62 6.35 1.45
N THR A 99 23.34 6.07 1.18
CA THR A 99 22.82 5.67 -0.12
C THR A 99 23.08 6.78 -1.17
N PRO A 100 23.66 6.47 -2.35
CA PRO A 100 23.82 7.48 -3.39
C PRO A 100 22.45 7.85 -3.99
N LYS A 101 22.06 9.12 -3.83
CA LYS A 101 20.91 9.72 -4.51
C LYS A 101 21.19 9.77 -6.01
N GLN A 102 20.62 8.87 -6.81
CA GLN A 102 20.48 9.06 -8.25
C GLN A 102 19.45 10.18 -8.49
N THR A 103 19.93 11.38 -8.81
CA THR A 103 19.13 12.43 -9.41
C THR A 103 18.74 12.02 -10.82
N ARG A 104 17.44 11.75 -10.99
CA ARG A 104 16.81 11.36 -12.25
C ARG A 104 17.04 12.41 -13.34
N SER A 105 17.36 11.89 -14.53
CA SER A 105 17.48 12.60 -15.79
C SER A 105 16.22 13.44 -16.09
N ARG A 106 16.42 14.74 -16.33
CA ARG A 106 15.40 15.66 -16.85
C ARG A 106 15.45 15.67 -18.38
N LYS A 107 14.33 15.31 -19.01
CA LYS A 107 13.84 15.74 -20.36
C LYS A 107 12.47 15.05 -20.52
N SER A 108 11.28 15.67 -20.40
CA SER A 108 10.64 16.73 -21.23
C SER A 108 10.62 16.32 -22.71
N SER A 109 9.51 16.22 -23.46
CA SER A 109 8.13 16.67 -23.31
C SER A 109 7.24 15.94 -24.35
N HIS A 110 5.92 15.90 -24.07
CA HIS A 110 4.84 16.14 -25.04
C HIS A 110 4.65 15.20 -26.24
N SER A 111 3.58 14.40 -26.20
CA SER A 111 2.57 14.36 -27.28
C SER A 111 1.28 13.80 -26.69
N GLY A 112 0.24 14.63 -26.64
CA GLY A 112 -1.08 14.22 -26.20
C GLY A 112 -1.85 13.67 -27.38
N GLU A 113 -2.35 12.43 -27.26
CA GLU A 113 -3.51 12.01 -28.02
C GLU A 113 -4.58 11.44 -27.08
N GLN A 114 -5.74 12.01 -27.32
CA GLN A 114 -7.01 12.01 -26.63
C GLN A 114 -7.68 10.62 -26.69
N LEU A 115 -8.03 10.04 -25.53
CA LEU A 115 -8.95 8.91 -25.44
C LEU A 115 -10.39 9.44 -25.55
N PRO A 116 -11.26 8.91 -26.44
CA PRO A 116 -12.68 9.21 -26.37
C PRO A 116 -13.29 8.51 -25.15
N PHE A 117 -13.70 9.35 -24.20
CA PHE A 117 -14.56 9.03 -23.08
C PHE A 117 -15.96 8.71 -23.62
N ASN A 118 -16.46 7.50 -23.38
CA ASN A 118 -17.87 7.14 -23.57
C ASN A 118 -18.62 7.33 -22.24
N PRO A 119 -19.67 8.17 -22.22
CA PRO A 119 -20.75 8.00 -21.26
C PRO A 119 -22.10 8.09 -22.01
N ASP A 120 -22.60 6.96 -22.53
CA ASP A 120 -24.03 6.87 -22.82
C ASP A 120 -24.78 6.59 -21.51
N ALA A 121 -25.05 7.68 -20.80
CA ALA A 121 -26.14 7.77 -19.84
C ALA A 121 -27.34 8.38 -20.57
N SER A 122 -28.27 7.53 -20.99
CA SER A 122 -29.61 7.96 -21.39
C SER A 122 -30.60 7.06 -20.67
N GLY A 123 -31.21 7.60 -19.61
CA GLY A 123 -32.46 7.09 -19.09
C GLY A 123 -33.56 7.32 -20.11
N ASN A 124 -34.49 6.36 -20.18
CA ASN A 124 -35.86 6.64 -20.58
C ASN A 124 -36.74 5.65 -19.83
N GLY A 125 -37.56 6.19 -18.93
CA GLY A 125 -38.72 5.48 -18.42
C GLY A 125 -39.84 5.54 -19.45
N PHE A 126 -40.52 4.42 -19.62
CA PHE A 126 -41.97 4.25 -19.72
C PHE A 126 -42.28 2.79 -19.39
#